data_AF-A0A2M6Z7H6-F1
#
_entry.id   AF-A0A2M6Z7H6-F1
#
_cell.length_a   1.000
_cell.length_b   1.000
_cell.length_c   1.000
_cell.angle_alpha   90.00
_cell.angle_beta   90.00
_cell.angle_gamma   90.00
#
_symmetry.space_group_name_H-M   'P 1'
#
loop_
_entity.id
_entity.type
_entity.pdbx_description
1 polymer ?
#
loop_
_entity_poly.entity_id
_entity_poly.type
_entity_poly.pdbx_seq_one_letter_code
_entity_poly.pdbx_strand_id
1 'polypeptide(L)'
;EKLLNKETKSLEENQIELGEKLKNTVRDIASDLLAEEGIGSDELGYFYGILIEHIKEKFLENKTVGTANIKNIRNALNHIHYIFHKFRDNPGLVTSIVKYKRGA
;
A
#
# COMPACT_ATOMS: atom_id res chain seq x y z
N GLU A 1 -14.86 -21.17 -27.34
CA GLU A 1 -13.75 -21.11 -26.36
C GLU A 1 -12.76 -19.95 -26.54
N LYS A 2 -12.45 -19.44 -27.75
CA LYS A 2 -11.47 -18.34 -27.93
C LYS A 2 -11.82 -16.96 -27.33
N LEU A 3 -13.10 -16.66 -27.09
CA LEU A 3 -13.53 -15.34 -26.55
C LEU A 3 -13.32 -15.25 -25.02
N LEU A 4 -13.58 -16.34 -24.30
CA LEU A 4 -13.48 -16.40 -22.83
C LEU A 4 -12.03 -16.17 -22.36
N ASN A 5 -11.05 -16.73 -23.07
CA ASN A 5 -9.63 -16.56 -22.74
C ASN A 5 -9.10 -15.13 -22.94
N LYS A 6 -9.74 -14.31 -23.77
CA LYS A 6 -9.28 -12.94 -24.05
C LYS A 6 -9.76 -11.97 -22.97
N GLU A 7 -10.99 -12.14 -22.48
CA GLU A 7 -11.55 -11.33 -21.40
C GLU A 7 -10.87 -11.60 -20.06
N THR A 8 -10.60 -12.87 -19.72
CA THR A 8 -9.90 -13.22 -18.47
C THR A 8 -8.49 -12.65 -18.45
N LYS A 9 -7.75 -12.77 -19.56
CA LYS A 9 -6.38 -12.25 -19.66
C LYS A 9 -6.32 -10.73 -19.51
N SER A 10 -7.26 -10.00 -20.13
CA SER A 10 -7.34 -8.54 -20.00
C SER A 10 -7.69 -8.09 -18.59
N LEU A 11 -8.50 -8.85 -17.84
CA LEU A 11 -8.80 -8.59 -16.44
C LEU A 11 -7.59 -8.85 -15.54
N GLU A 12 -6.85 -9.93 -15.79
CA GLU A 12 -5.62 -10.25 -15.06
C GLU A 12 -4.53 -9.18 -15.28
N GLU A 13 -4.32 -8.73 -16.52
CA GLU A 13 -3.40 -7.65 -16.83
C GLU A 13 -3.78 -6.36 -16.09
N ASN A 14 -5.07 -5.99 -16.09
CA ASN A 14 -5.59 -4.83 -15.37
C ASN A 14 -5.41 -4.96 -13.84
N GLN A 15 -5.60 -6.17 -13.28
CA GLN A 15 -5.36 -6.43 -11.87
C GLN A 15 -3.90 -6.24 -11.49
N ILE A 16 -2.98 -6.74 -12.33
CA ILE A 16 -1.54 -6.59 -12.13
C ILE A 16 -1.16 -5.11 -12.17
N GLU A 17 -1.58 -4.38 -13.22
CA GLU A 17 -1.27 -2.95 -13.37
C GLU A 17 -1.78 -2.12 -12.19
N LEU A 18 -3.02 -2.34 -11.76
CA LEU A 18 -3.58 -1.63 -10.60
C LEU A 18 -2.90 -2.03 -9.30
N GLY A 19 -2.49 -3.29 -9.18
CA GLY A 19 -1.75 -3.78 -8.02
C GLY A 19 -0.36 -3.16 -7.93
N GLU A 20 0.36 -3.06 -9.05
CA GLU A 20 1.64 -2.36 -9.12
C GLU A 20 1.50 -0.87 -8.83
N LYS A 21 0.46 -0.24 -9.39
CA LYS A 21 0.15 1.16 -9.08
C LYS A 21 -0.05 1.38 -7.60
N LEU A 22 -0.85 0.53 -6.93
CA LEU A 22 -1.07 0.62 -5.49
C LEU A 22 0.25 0.48 -4.70
N LYS A 23 1.07 -0.52 -5.03
CA LYS A 23 2.36 -0.73 -4.36
C LYS A 23 3.30 0.47 -4.53
N ASN A 24 3.40 1.01 -5.74
CA ASN A 24 4.24 2.17 -6.02
C ASN A 24 3.75 3.41 -5.27
N THR A 25 2.44 3.70 -5.32
CA THR A 25 1.86 4.81 -4.56
C THR A 25 2.10 4.68 -3.06
N VAL A 26 1.98 3.47 -2.49
CA VAL A 26 2.27 3.24 -1.06
C VAL A 26 3.75 3.45 -0.76
N ARG A 27 4.65 3.04 -1.64
CA ARG A 27 6.09 3.26 -1.50
C ARG A 27 6.43 4.76 -1.53
N ASP A 28 5.86 5.51 -2.46
CA ASP A 28 6.09 6.95 -2.58
C ASP A 28 5.61 7.66 -1.30
N ILE A 29 4.39 7.34 -0.85
CA ILE A 29 3.83 7.84 0.42
C ILE A 29 4.73 7.49 1.62
N ALA A 30 5.21 6.25 1.69
CA ALA A 30 6.10 5.81 2.76
C ALA A 30 7.39 6.64 2.78
N SER A 31 7.97 6.89 1.60
CA SER A 31 9.18 7.70 1.46
C SER A 31 8.94 9.14 1.89
N ASP A 32 7.83 9.75 1.48
CA ASP A 32 7.47 11.12 1.84
C ASP A 32 7.28 11.27 3.35
N LEU A 33 6.51 10.37 3.98
CA LEU A 33 6.27 10.38 5.43
C LEU A 33 7.55 10.22 6.25
N LEU A 34 8.47 9.36 5.80
CA LEU A 34 9.77 9.20 6.46
C LEU A 34 10.61 10.48 6.34
N ALA A 35 10.62 11.09 5.15
CA ALA A 35 11.36 12.33 4.91
C ALA A 35 10.80 13.50 5.73
N GLU A 36 9.47 13.63 5.85
CA GLU A 36 8.82 14.65 6.68
C GLU A 36 9.22 14.56 8.17
N GLU A 37 9.48 13.35 8.66
CA GLU A 37 9.90 13.10 10.05
C GLU A 37 11.43 13.02 10.22
N GLY A 38 12.19 13.27 9.15
CA GLY A 38 13.66 13.24 9.16
C GLY A 38 14.24 11.83 9.36
N ILE A 39 13.52 10.78 8.96
CA ILE A 39 13.92 9.38 9.08
C ILE A 39 14.60 8.93 7.78
N GLY A 40 15.70 8.19 7.92
CA GLY A 40 16.47 7.67 6.78
C GLY A 40 15.72 6.64 5.94
N SER A 41 16.13 6.54 4.67
CA SER A 41 15.57 5.60 3.69
C SER A 41 15.81 4.13 4.02
N ASP A 42 16.71 3.82 4.95
CA ASP A 42 16.94 2.48 5.50
C ASP A 42 15.68 1.88 6.15
N GLU A 43 14.75 2.72 6.61
CA GLU A 43 13.50 2.29 7.23
C GLU A 43 12.35 2.13 6.22
N LEU A 44 12.55 2.52 4.95
CA LEU A 44 11.53 2.50 3.90
C LEU A 44 10.92 1.10 3.72
N GLY A 45 11.75 0.06 3.66
CA GLY A 45 11.27 -1.30 3.46
C GLY A 45 10.35 -1.78 4.59
N TYR A 46 10.69 -1.46 5.83
CA TYR A 46 9.88 -1.80 6.99
C TYR A 46 8.58 -0.99 7.02
N PHE A 47 8.68 0.34 6.89
CA PHE A 47 7.52 1.21 6.97
C PHE A 47 6.53 0.96 5.82
N TYR A 48 7.03 0.73 4.61
CA TYR A 48 6.23 0.25 3.49
C TYR A 48 5.48 -1.05 3.82
N GLY A 49 6.15 -2.01 4.47
CA GLY A 49 5.54 -3.27 4.90
C GLY A 49 4.37 -3.04 5.86
N ILE A 50 4.53 -2.15 6.84
CA ILE A 50 3.48 -1.77 7.79
C ILE A 50 2.28 -1.12 7.06
N LEU A 51 2.55 -0.20 6.14
CA LEU A 51 1.48 0.46 5.37
C LEU A 51 0.72 -0.52 4.47
N ILE A 52 1.43 -1.45 3.82
CA ILE A 52 0.81 -2.50 3.01
C ILE A 52 -0.03 -3.45 3.87
N GLU A 53 0.44 -3.81 5.05
CA GLU A 53 -0.34 -4.66 5.96
C GLU A 53 -1.62 -3.93 6.40
N HIS A 54 -1.51 -2.65 6.77
CA HIS A 54 -2.67 -1.82 7.10
C HIS A 54 -3.68 -1.75 5.95
N ILE A 55 -3.22 -1.59 4.72
CA ILE A 55 -4.08 -1.56 3.52
C ILE A 55 -4.71 -2.93 3.29
N LYS A 56 -3.95 -4.02 3.49
CA LYS A 56 -4.45 -5.38 3.38
C LYS A 56 -5.60 -5.64 4.35
N GLU A 57 -5.46 -5.24 5.61
CA GLU A 57 -6.49 -5.39 6.63
C GLU A 57 -7.72 -4.50 6.38
N LYS A 58 -7.52 -3.25 5.96
CA LYS A 58 -8.61 -2.27 5.82
C LYS A 58 -9.35 -2.32 4.49
N PHE A 59 -8.67 -2.65 3.39
CA PHE A 59 -9.22 -2.48 2.04
C PHE A 59 -9.19 -3.75 1.20
N LEU A 60 -8.27 -4.69 1.47
CA LEU A 60 -8.10 -5.89 0.64
C LEU A 60 -8.70 -7.15 1.26
N GLU A 61 -9.51 -7.04 2.31
CA GLU A 61 -10.13 -8.18 3.00
C GLU A 61 -9.08 -9.23 3.44
N ASN A 62 -7.94 -8.77 3.97
CA ASN A 62 -6.80 -9.61 4.36
C ASN A 62 -6.13 -10.39 3.20
N LYS A 63 -6.42 -10.05 1.95
CA LYS A 63 -5.74 -10.62 0.77
C LYS A 63 -4.54 -9.77 0.38
N THR A 64 -3.54 -10.42 -0.20
CA THR A 64 -2.39 -9.69 -0.76
C THR A 64 -2.83 -8.96 -2.02
N VAL A 65 -2.09 -7.91 -2.41
CA VAL A 65 -2.38 -7.15 -3.63
C VAL A 65 -2.48 -8.05 -4.87
N GLY A 66 -1.73 -9.16 -4.92
CA GLY A 66 -1.77 -10.11 -6.02
C GLY A 66 -3.02 -10.99 -6.07
N THR A 67 -3.68 -11.22 -4.93
CA THR A 67 -4.87 -12.10 -4.82
C THR A 67 -6.16 -11.34 -4.51
N ALA A 68 -6.05 -10.04 -4.24
CA ALA A 68 -7.18 -9.16 -4.00
C ALA A 68 -7.97 -8.91 -5.29
N ASN A 69 -9.29 -8.72 -5.14
CA ASN A 69 -10.14 -8.37 -6.27
C ASN A 69 -9.81 -6.96 -6.78
N ILE A 70 -9.87 -6.75 -8.10
CA ILE A 70 -9.74 -5.44 -8.75
C ILE A 70 -10.58 -4.35 -8.06
N LYS A 71 -11.82 -4.68 -7.65
CA LYS A 71 -12.69 -3.73 -6.94
C LYS A 71 -12.06 -3.22 -5.64
N ASN A 72 -11.45 -4.13 -4.87
CA ASN A 72 -10.80 -3.80 -3.61
C ASN A 72 -9.52 -3.00 -3.83
N ILE A 73 -8.74 -3.34 -4.86
CA ILE A 73 -7.53 -2.59 -5.24
C ILE A 73 -7.89 -1.15 -5.66
N ARG A 74 -8.94 -0.98 -6.47
CA ARG A 74 -9.45 0.36 -6.83
C ARG A 74 -9.95 1.12 -5.62
N ASN A 75 -10.67 0.45 -4.72
CA ASN A 75 -11.15 1.07 -3.50
C ASN A 75 -10.00 1.55 -2.61
N ALA A 76 -8.94 0.75 -2.46
CA ALA A 76 -7.73 1.11 -1.74
C ALA A 76 -7.04 2.35 -2.36
N LEU A 77 -6.87 2.36 -3.69
CA LEU A 77 -6.30 3.51 -4.41
C LEU A 77 -7.12 4.79 -4.21
N ASN A 78 -8.46 4.71 -4.22
CA ASN A 78 -9.31 5.88 -4.02
C ASN A 78 -9.23 6.43 -2.59
N HIS A 79 -8.94 5.58 -1.60
CA HIS A 79 -8.84 5.97 -0.19
C HIS A 79 -7.40 6.19 0.28
N ILE A 80 -6.40 6.03 -0.60
CA ILE A 80 -4.99 6.07 -0.20
C ILE A 80 -4.59 7.41 0.42
N HIS A 81 -5.13 8.51 -0.10
CA HIS A 81 -4.90 9.84 0.43
C HIS A 81 -5.41 9.99 1.86
N TYR A 82 -6.54 9.36 2.21
CA TYR A 82 -7.08 9.40 3.56
C TYR A 82 -6.16 8.67 4.56
N ILE A 83 -5.59 7.53 4.14
CA ILE A 83 -4.60 6.81 4.95
C ILE A 83 -3.39 7.72 5.18
N PHE A 84 -2.87 8.32 4.11
CA PHE A 84 -1.73 9.24 4.19
C PHE A 84 -1.98 10.41 5.15
N HIS A 85 -3.13 11.07 5.02
CA HIS A 85 -3.51 12.16 5.93
C HIS A 85 -3.52 11.71 7.38
N LYS A 86 -4.00 10.50 7.70
CA LYS A 86 -3.93 10.00 9.08
C LYS A 86 -2.51 9.88 9.61
N PHE A 87 -1.55 9.43 8.82
CA PHE A 87 -0.16 9.36 9.29
C PHE A 87 0.45 10.75 9.44
N ARG A 88 0.18 11.64 8.49
CA ARG A 88 0.71 13.01 8.46
C ARG A 88 0.14 13.89 9.57
N ASP A 89 -1.16 13.78 9.84
CA ASP A 89 -1.86 14.59 10.84
C ASP A 89 -1.56 14.14 12.28
N ASN A 90 -0.85 13.03 12.47
CA ASN A 90 -0.44 12.49 13.76
C ASN A 90 1.09 12.53 13.90
N PRO A 91 1.67 13.71 14.23
CA PRO A 91 3.11 13.87 14.31
C PRO A 91 3.74 12.89 15.30
N GLY A 92 4.86 12.29 14.93
CA GLY A 92 5.55 11.29 15.74
C GLY A 92 4.97 9.88 15.66
N LEU A 93 3.85 9.64 14.97
CA LEU A 93 3.33 8.28 14.73
C LEU A 93 4.31 7.46 13.89
N VAL A 94 4.79 8.03 12.78
CA VAL A 94 5.78 7.39 11.89
C VAL A 94 7.05 7.08 12.68
N THR A 95 7.57 8.05 13.41
CA THR A 95 8.72 7.88 14.31
C THR A 95 8.48 6.77 15.34
N SER A 96 7.30 6.70 15.94
CA SER A 96 6.96 5.68 16.95
C SER A 96 6.93 4.27 16.34
N ILE A 97 6.36 4.12 15.15
CA ILE A 97 6.33 2.85 14.41
C ILE A 97 7.75 2.38 14.10
N VAL A 98 8.59 3.25 13.57
CA VAL A 98 9.97 2.93 13.23
C VAL A 98 10.80 2.60 14.47
N LYS A 99 10.63 3.34 15.57
CA LYS A 99 11.35 3.07 16.83
C LYS A 99 10.95 1.75 17.47
N TYR A 100 9.68 1.35 17.38
CA TYR A 100 9.19 0.08 17.92
C TYR A 100 9.97 -1.12 17.36
N LYS A 101 10.29 -1.10 16.06
CA LYS A 101 11.15 -2.11 15.40
C LYS A 101 12.52 -2.28 16.08
N ARG A 102 13.10 -1.19 16.60
CA ARG A 102 14.44 -1.21 17.22
C ARG A 102 14.43 -1.69 18.67
N GLY A 103 13.25 -1.76 19.29
CA GLY A 103 13.06 -2.21 20.67
C GLY A 103 12.45 -3.60 20.84
N ALA A 104 12.06 -4.26 19.75
CA ALA A 104 11.58 -5.65 19.69
C ALA A 104 12.72 -6.60 19.27
#